data_AF-A0A9E0XCD5-F1
#
_entry.id   AF-A0A9E0XCD5-F1
#
_cell.length_a   1.000
_cell.length_b   1.000
_cell.length_c   1.000
_cell.angle_alpha   90.00
_cell.angle_beta   90.00
_cell.angle_gamma   90.00
#
_symmetry.space_group_name_H-M   'P 1'
#
loop_
_entity.id
_entity.type
_entity.pdbx_description
1 polymer ?
#
loop_
_entity_poly.entity_id
_entity_poly.type
_entity_poly.pdbx_seq_one_letter_code
_entity_poly.pdbx_strand_id
1 'polypeptide(L)'
;MLFPLLPRRHATVFLAALLAVAGGPRAMGADPAPAKIVADGPAMLRTWEPPALPAGMAKDELPPSPVVRAIIDATGKVTAARIPEPGEARFDDAALAAVKTWIFAPALADGQPVPCCLDIEVKFADQKARKKGQLQMPMFDLSPRTASAEPLNSPAGDYPAVLTERKLPGIVRFRCVVTPEGRALNPRIRGASHADFVLPALEALKQWTFSPAMEGDLAVRADMEAQMTFDIIGSVPSRAELLATNGLTSPDGTAPEDTPGLLTMADPVQPFDLLLAGEGGSATVEFTVGSQGQVTDIKVIEATQPAYGAALVAAAGTWEFQPALKDGRAINVTLRKKMAFPALPKETAEGAAGEARLIALLRSGSNIGSARGLDGKLEPLYQVPAVYPSSLRGASRPAGRAMIDIVIDRDGRARLPKVASASQEEFGWAAATAAAQWVFKPVTRGGQPAEAKVRIPFEFAAPEE
;
A
#
# COMPACT_ATOMS: atom_id res chain seq x y z
N MET A 1 -37.69 13.81 15.94
CA MET A 1 -37.39 13.50 17.36
C MET A 1 -36.13 12.64 17.38
N LEU A 2 -35.31 12.83 18.43
CA LEU A 2 -33.86 12.64 18.46
C LEU A 2 -33.34 11.22 18.14
N PHE A 3 -32.27 11.17 17.34
CA PHE A 3 -31.24 10.13 17.35
C PHE A 3 -30.15 10.50 18.38
N PRO A 4 -29.59 9.56 19.17
CA PRO A 4 -28.34 9.80 19.87
C PRO A 4 -27.13 9.23 19.12
N LEU A 5 -26.07 10.03 19.13
CA LEU A 5 -24.77 9.88 18.51
C LEU A 5 -23.87 8.91 19.31
N LEU A 6 -23.11 8.07 18.61
CA LEU A 6 -21.96 7.34 19.14
C LEU A 6 -20.66 8.02 18.65
N PRO A 7 -19.68 8.31 19.52
CA PRO A 7 -18.44 8.95 19.11
C PRO A 7 -17.40 7.93 18.60
N ARG A 8 -16.84 8.22 17.43
CA ARG A 8 -15.61 7.62 16.89
C ARG A 8 -14.42 8.00 17.77
N ARG A 9 -13.63 7.04 18.23
CA ARG A 9 -12.32 7.28 18.86
C ARG A 9 -11.21 6.86 17.89
N HIS A 10 -10.44 7.84 17.43
CA HIS A 10 -9.19 7.64 16.71
C HIS A 10 -8.07 7.32 17.69
N ALA A 11 -7.36 6.20 17.48
CA ALA A 11 -6.13 5.88 18.19
C ALA A 11 -4.97 6.68 17.55
N THR A 12 -4.35 7.55 18.35
CA THR A 12 -3.15 8.32 17.96
C THR A 12 -1.94 7.64 18.57
N VAL A 13 -1.02 7.16 17.73
CA VAL A 13 0.29 6.63 18.15
C VAL A 13 1.28 7.80 18.18
N PHE A 14 1.76 8.16 19.36
CA PHE A 14 2.85 9.13 19.55
C PHE A 14 4.20 8.39 19.64
N LEU A 15 5.14 8.76 18.77
CA LEU A 15 6.57 8.45 18.92
C LEU A 15 7.31 9.77 19.10
N ALA A 16 7.81 10.04 20.31
CA ALA A 16 8.65 11.19 20.61
C ALA A 16 9.99 10.69 21.17
N ALA A 17 11.09 11.12 20.55
CA ALA A 17 12.44 10.98 21.08
C ALA A 17 13.06 12.38 21.22
N LEU A 18 13.40 12.76 22.46
CA LEU A 18 14.11 13.99 22.81
C LEU A 18 15.61 13.70 22.98
N LEU A 19 16.46 14.54 22.38
CA LEU A 19 17.89 14.66 22.70
C LEU A 19 18.18 16.16 22.84
N ALA A 20 18.51 16.59 24.06
CA ALA A 20 18.84 17.97 24.39
C ALA A 20 20.37 18.11 24.49
N VAL A 21 20.91 19.17 23.87
CA VAL A 21 22.26 19.68 24.13
C VAL A 21 22.16 21.20 24.31
N ALA A 22 22.73 21.68 25.42
CA ALA A 22 22.76 23.08 25.83
C ALA A 22 23.94 23.85 25.22
N GLY A 23 23.73 25.11 24.87
CA GLY A 23 24.74 26.09 24.46
C GLY A 23 24.14 27.50 24.50
N GLY A 24 24.85 28.47 25.11
CA GLY A 24 24.35 29.75 25.63
C GLY A 24 24.07 30.88 24.62
N PRO A 25 23.75 32.09 25.12
CA PRO A 25 22.95 33.07 24.39
C PRO A 25 23.79 33.90 23.42
N ARG A 26 23.28 34.10 22.20
CA ARG A 26 23.84 34.99 21.18
C ARG A 26 22.86 36.11 20.88
N ALA A 27 23.42 37.30 20.69
CA ALA A 27 22.78 38.61 20.66
C ALA A 27 21.51 38.74 19.81
N MET A 28 20.54 39.51 20.34
CA MET A 28 19.34 40.01 19.66
C MET A 28 19.72 40.79 18.38
N GLY A 29 19.65 40.13 17.24
CA GLY A 29 19.35 40.78 15.96
C GLY A 29 17.84 41.03 15.91
N ALA A 30 17.45 42.19 15.38
CA ALA A 30 16.06 42.61 15.24
C ALA A 30 15.17 41.49 14.70
N ASP A 31 14.01 41.31 15.33
CA ASP A 31 12.99 40.33 14.92
C ASP A 31 12.69 40.50 13.42
N PRO A 32 12.92 39.48 12.57
CA PRO A 32 12.34 39.51 11.24
C PRO A 32 10.82 39.56 11.44
N ALA A 33 10.17 40.54 10.80
CA ALA A 33 8.72 40.68 10.79
C ALA A 33 8.09 39.29 10.62
N PRO A 34 7.06 38.93 11.41
CA PRO A 34 6.52 37.58 11.42
C PRO A 34 6.21 37.20 9.98
N ALA A 35 6.87 36.15 9.48
CA ALA A 35 6.54 35.55 8.21
C ALA A 35 5.05 35.27 8.26
N LYS A 36 4.26 35.93 7.41
CA LYS A 36 2.83 35.68 7.30
C LYS A 36 2.69 34.18 7.06
N ILE A 37 2.19 33.46 8.05
CA ILE A 37 1.68 32.11 7.86
C ILE A 37 0.48 32.30 6.94
N VAL A 38 0.70 32.19 5.63
CA VAL A 38 -0.39 32.02 4.67
C VAL A 38 -0.81 30.58 4.88
N ALA A 39 -1.94 30.40 5.58
CA ALA A 39 -2.58 29.10 5.69
C ALA A 39 -2.76 28.49 4.29
N ASP A 40 -2.72 27.16 4.18
CA ASP A 40 -3.14 26.46 2.97
C ASP A 40 -4.46 27.06 2.48
N GLY A 41 -4.50 27.48 1.21
CA GLY A 41 -5.52 28.40 0.75
C GLY A 41 -5.62 28.49 -0.77
N PRO A 42 -6.81 28.82 -1.30
CA PRO A 42 -7.05 28.90 -2.73
C PRO A 42 -6.27 30.07 -3.35
N ALA A 43 -6.08 30.01 -4.67
CA ALA A 43 -5.49 31.11 -5.42
C ALA A 43 -6.28 32.41 -5.19
N MET A 44 -5.58 33.54 -5.02
CA MET A 44 -6.21 34.83 -4.70
C MET A 44 -6.01 35.82 -5.84
N LEU A 45 -7.08 36.42 -6.35
CA LEU A 45 -7.00 37.41 -7.42
C LEU A 45 -6.17 38.65 -6.99
N ARG A 46 -5.18 39.04 -7.81
CA ARG A 46 -4.26 40.17 -7.52
C ARG A 46 -4.47 41.33 -8.49
N THR A 47 -4.30 41.06 -9.77
CA THR A 47 -4.42 42.07 -10.83
C THR A 47 -5.50 41.61 -11.78
N TRP A 48 -6.54 42.42 -11.94
CA TRP A 48 -7.68 42.08 -12.76
C TRP A 48 -8.42 43.32 -13.23
N GLU A 49 -9.06 43.21 -14.38
CA GLU A 49 -10.02 44.18 -14.87
C GLU A 49 -11.25 43.42 -15.40
N PRO A 50 -12.49 43.79 -15.02
CA PRO A 50 -13.69 43.14 -15.54
C PRO A 50 -13.82 43.40 -17.03
N PRO A 51 -14.33 42.48 -17.86
CA PRO A 51 -14.55 42.72 -19.28
C PRO A 51 -15.51 43.89 -19.53
N ALA A 52 -15.31 44.56 -20.67
CA ALA A 52 -16.17 45.67 -21.08
C ALA A 52 -17.49 45.09 -21.59
N LEU A 53 -18.59 45.77 -21.27
CA LEU A 53 -19.90 45.42 -21.83
C LEU A 53 -19.83 45.46 -23.38
N PRO A 54 -20.12 44.35 -24.09
CA PRO A 54 -20.19 44.35 -25.55
C PRO A 54 -21.22 45.36 -26.08
N ALA A 55 -20.96 45.91 -27.28
CA ALA A 55 -21.83 46.93 -27.89
C ALA A 55 -23.21 46.37 -28.29
N GLY A 56 -24.25 47.20 -28.19
CA GLY A 56 -25.60 46.87 -28.66
C GLY A 56 -26.56 46.29 -27.60
N MET A 57 -26.21 46.34 -26.31
CA MET A 57 -27.10 45.94 -25.21
C MET A 57 -28.19 47.00 -24.94
N ALA A 58 -29.43 46.56 -24.67
CA ALA A 58 -30.50 47.46 -24.25
C ALA A 58 -30.27 48.00 -22.82
N LYS A 59 -30.80 49.19 -22.51
CA LYS A 59 -30.57 49.86 -21.20
C LYS A 59 -31.00 49.05 -19.96
N ASP A 60 -31.95 48.14 -20.14
CA ASP A 60 -32.55 47.35 -19.06
C ASP A 60 -32.17 45.85 -19.12
N GLU A 61 -31.31 45.48 -20.10
CA GLU A 61 -30.85 44.10 -20.26
C GLU A 61 -29.72 43.82 -19.28
N LEU A 62 -29.89 42.79 -18.44
CA LEU A 62 -28.85 42.39 -17.50
C LEU A 62 -27.80 41.55 -18.25
N PRO A 63 -26.50 41.89 -18.18
CA PRO A 63 -25.46 41.06 -18.78
C PRO A 63 -25.51 39.65 -18.22
N PRO A 64 -25.40 38.60 -19.05
CA PRO A 64 -25.11 37.27 -18.55
C PRO A 64 -23.77 37.28 -17.81
N SER A 65 -23.66 36.45 -16.77
CA SER A 65 -22.43 36.27 -16.01
C SER A 65 -21.83 34.92 -16.37
N PRO A 66 -21.02 34.82 -17.44
CA PRO A 66 -20.45 33.56 -17.86
C PRO A 66 -19.49 33.02 -16.78
N VAL A 67 -19.55 31.71 -16.57
CA VAL A 67 -18.61 31.00 -15.70
C VAL A 67 -17.41 30.57 -16.54
N VAL A 68 -16.25 31.14 -16.24
CA VAL A 68 -14.98 30.77 -16.87
C VAL A 68 -14.26 29.78 -15.96
N ARG A 69 -14.01 28.58 -16.47
CA ARG A 69 -13.10 27.63 -15.85
C ARG A 69 -11.67 27.96 -16.25
N ALA A 70 -10.80 28.22 -15.27
CA ALA A 70 -9.42 28.62 -15.50
C ALA A 70 -8.43 27.78 -14.68
N ILE A 71 -7.33 27.38 -15.32
CA ILE A 71 -6.18 26.77 -14.64
C ILE A 71 -5.19 27.86 -14.30
N ILE A 72 -4.87 27.98 -13.01
CA ILE A 72 -3.87 28.89 -12.47
C ILE A 72 -2.62 28.07 -12.16
N ASP A 73 -1.45 28.48 -12.68
CA ASP A 73 -0.19 27.82 -12.39
C ASP A 73 0.38 28.17 -11.00
N ALA A 74 1.47 27.50 -10.61
CA ALA A 74 2.16 27.75 -9.34
C ALA A 74 2.81 29.15 -9.22
N THR A 75 2.79 29.95 -10.28
CA THR A 75 3.22 31.37 -10.24
C THR A 75 2.05 32.33 -10.13
N GLY A 76 0.81 31.82 -10.21
CA GLY A 76 -0.41 32.63 -10.19
C GLY A 76 -0.86 33.12 -11.56
N LYS A 77 -0.34 32.58 -12.67
CA LYS A 77 -0.75 32.95 -14.03
C LYS A 77 -1.83 32.00 -14.55
N VAL A 78 -2.77 32.55 -15.32
CA VAL A 78 -3.77 31.74 -16.05
C VAL A 78 -3.08 31.06 -17.24
N THR A 79 -3.04 29.73 -17.25
CA THR A 79 -2.42 28.94 -18.35
C THR A 79 -3.44 28.34 -19.31
N ALA A 80 -4.66 28.08 -18.84
CA ALA A 80 -5.77 27.63 -19.64
C ALA A 80 -7.07 28.27 -19.14
N ALA A 81 -7.99 28.55 -20.05
CA ALA A 81 -9.33 29.04 -19.70
C ALA A 81 -10.34 28.63 -20.76
N ARG A 82 -11.50 28.14 -20.33
CA ARG A 82 -12.66 27.83 -21.19
C ARG A 82 -13.96 28.13 -20.47
N ILE A 83 -15.07 28.13 -21.20
CA ILE A 83 -16.41 28.23 -20.62
C ILE A 83 -17.04 26.83 -20.65
N PRO A 84 -17.34 26.21 -19.49
CA PRO A 84 -17.92 24.88 -19.45
C PRO A 84 -19.28 24.76 -20.14
N GLU A 85 -20.11 25.78 -19.99
CA GLU A 85 -21.44 25.88 -20.57
C GLU A 85 -21.52 27.18 -21.39
N PRO A 86 -21.21 27.13 -22.71
CA PRO A 86 -21.22 28.32 -23.56
C PRO A 86 -22.62 28.93 -23.66
N GLY A 87 -22.68 30.25 -23.56
CA GLY A 87 -23.88 31.05 -23.76
C GLY A 87 -23.82 31.79 -25.08
N GLU A 88 -23.91 33.12 -25.02
CA GLU A 88 -23.80 33.97 -26.21
C GLU A 88 -22.33 34.38 -26.45
N ALA A 89 -21.83 34.04 -27.63
CA ALA A 89 -20.42 34.12 -28.00
C ALA A 89 -19.75 35.48 -27.68
N ARG A 90 -20.44 36.61 -27.91
CA ARG A 90 -19.86 37.95 -27.65
C ARG A 90 -19.52 38.19 -26.17
N PHE A 91 -20.26 37.60 -25.25
CA PHE A 91 -20.00 37.69 -23.81
C PHE A 91 -18.95 36.67 -23.40
N ASP A 92 -19.06 35.45 -23.93
CA ASP A 92 -18.13 34.37 -23.69
C ASP A 92 -16.69 34.73 -24.10
N ASP A 93 -16.51 35.24 -25.31
CA ASP A 93 -15.21 35.67 -25.84
C ASP A 93 -14.62 36.82 -25.03
N ALA A 94 -15.45 37.79 -24.65
CA ALA A 94 -15.01 38.94 -23.84
C ALA A 94 -14.58 38.52 -22.42
N ALA A 95 -15.34 37.62 -21.79
CA ALA A 95 -15.00 37.08 -20.47
C ALA A 95 -13.71 36.25 -20.52
N LEU A 96 -13.56 35.36 -21.51
CA LEU A 96 -12.35 34.58 -21.71
C LEU A 96 -11.12 35.47 -21.96
N ALA A 97 -11.26 36.49 -22.81
CA ALA A 97 -10.18 37.44 -23.08
C ALA A 97 -9.74 38.18 -21.81
N ALA A 98 -10.69 38.63 -20.99
CA ALA A 98 -10.39 39.30 -19.72
C ALA A 98 -9.68 38.35 -18.74
N VAL A 99 -10.26 37.18 -18.44
CA VAL A 99 -9.70 36.23 -17.47
C VAL A 99 -8.26 35.83 -17.84
N LYS A 100 -7.95 35.62 -19.12
CA LYS A 100 -6.57 35.30 -19.58
C LYS A 100 -5.52 36.37 -19.25
N THR A 101 -5.93 37.60 -18.96
CA THR A 101 -5.02 38.70 -18.56
C THR A 101 -4.87 38.84 -17.05
N TRP A 102 -5.70 38.15 -16.26
CA TRP A 102 -5.70 38.28 -14.81
C TRP A 102 -4.50 37.56 -14.17
N ILE A 103 -4.04 38.10 -13.05
CA ILE A 103 -2.94 37.56 -12.26
C ILE A 103 -3.46 37.26 -10.85
N PHE A 104 -3.14 36.08 -10.37
CA PHE A 104 -3.46 35.58 -9.04
C PHE A 104 -2.19 35.47 -8.20
N ALA A 105 -2.33 35.39 -6.89
CA ALA A 105 -1.37 34.64 -6.07
C ALA A 105 -1.72 33.16 -6.20
N PRO A 106 -0.71 32.28 -6.28
CA PRO A 106 -0.94 30.85 -6.46
C PRO A 106 -1.68 30.25 -5.26
N ALA A 107 -2.35 29.12 -5.50
CA ALA A 107 -2.84 28.28 -4.41
C ALA A 107 -1.64 27.71 -3.64
N LEU A 108 -1.82 27.50 -2.33
CA LEU A 108 -0.80 26.90 -1.47
C LEU A 108 -1.28 25.55 -0.95
N ALA A 109 -0.42 24.54 -1.07
CA ALA A 109 -0.57 23.25 -0.41
C ALA A 109 0.71 22.92 0.35
N ASP A 110 0.60 22.62 1.64
CA ASP A 110 1.72 22.45 2.57
C ASP A 110 2.70 23.65 2.52
N GLY A 111 2.15 24.86 2.36
CA GLY A 111 2.92 26.09 2.19
C GLY A 111 3.69 26.24 0.88
N GLN A 112 3.58 25.28 -0.06
CA GLN A 112 4.20 25.36 -1.38
C GLN A 112 3.21 25.83 -2.45
N PRO A 113 3.62 26.69 -3.39
CA PRO A 113 2.79 27.06 -4.53
C PRO A 113 2.44 25.87 -5.42
N VAL A 114 1.15 25.68 -5.67
CA VAL A 114 0.63 24.59 -6.51
C VAL A 114 -0.35 25.13 -7.57
N PRO A 115 -0.45 24.49 -8.74
CA PRO A 115 -1.50 24.81 -9.69
C PRO A 115 -2.88 24.43 -9.14
N CYS A 116 -3.92 25.17 -9.51
CA CYS A 116 -5.31 24.87 -9.17
C CYS A 116 -6.26 25.19 -10.34
N CYS A 117 -7.46 24.62 -10.31
CA CYS A 117 -8.53 24.97 -11.24
C CYS A 117 -9.63 25.75 -10.50
N LEU A 118 -10.06 26.87 -11.09
CA LEU A 118 -11.11 27.73 -10.55
C LEU A 118 -12.30 27.80 -11.51
N ASP A 119 -13.51 27.84 -10.97
CA ASP A 119 -14.71 28.25 -11.70
C ASP A 119 -15.02 29.71 -11.31
N ILE A 120 -14.89 30.63 -12.26
CA ILE A 120 -14.92 32.09 -12.06
C ILE A 120 -16.19 32.66 -12.68
N GLU A 121 -17.09 33.21 -11.88
CA GLU A 121 -18.25 33.97 -12.36
C GLU A 121 -17.83 35.38 -12.77
N VAL A 122 -17.83 35.66 -14.07
CA VAL A 122 -17.34 36.93 -14.61
C VAL A 122 -18.46 37.97 -14.67
N LYS A 123 -18.24 39.11 -14.03
CA LYS A 123 -19.14 40.28 -14.08
C LYS A 123 -18.59 41.33 -15.05
N PHE A 124 -19.47 41.86 -15.90
CA PHE A 124 -19.14 42.93 -16.84
C PHE A 124 -19.24 44.31 -16.18
N ALA A 125 -18.44 45.27 -16.64
CA ALA A 125 -18.51 46.65 -16.20
C ALA A 125 -18.66 47.61 -17.39
N ASP A 126 -19.59 48.57 -17.28
CA ASP A 126 -19.72 49.66 -18.25
C ASP A 126 -18.58 50.69 -18.12
N GLN A 127 -18.42 51.57 -19.11
CA GLN A 127 -17.36 52.59 -19.08
C GLN A 127 -17.50 53.60 -17.93
N LYS A 128 -18.72 53.86 -17.45
CA LYS A 128 -18.98 54.82 -16.37
C LYS A 128 -18.56 54.23 -15.03
N ALA A 129 -18.89 52.98 -14.76
CA ALA A 129 -18.48 52.21 -13.59
C ALA A 129 -16.96 52.06 -13.53
N ARG A 130 -16.32 51.77 -14.68
CA ARG A 130 -14.85 51.74 -14.81
C ARG A 130 -14.20 53.07 -14.45
N LYS A 131 -14.67 54.19 -15.02
CA LYS A 131 -14.15 55.54 -14.72
C LYS A 131 -14.36 55.95 -13.27
N LYS A 132 -15.41 55.44 -12.62
CA LYS A 132 -15.73 55.72 -11.21
C LYS A 132 -15.10 54.73 -10.22
N GLY A 133 -14.38 53.71 -10.69
CA GLY A 133 -13.82 52.66 -9.83
C GLY A 133 -14.87 51.79 -9.12
N GLN A 134 -16.13 51.79 -9.59
CA GLN A 134 -17.22 50.97 -9.03
C GLN A 134 -17.21 49.59 -9.69
N LEU A 135 -16.14 48.82 -9.46
CA LEU A 135 -15.98 47.48 -10.02
C LEU A 135 -16.48 46.42 -9.02
N GLN A 136 -17.28 45.48 -9.51
CA GLN A 136 -17.71 44.33 -8.72
C GLN A 136 -16.67 43.22 -8.82
N MET A 137 -16.17 42.77 -7.66
CA MET A 137 -15.21 41.65 -7.61
C MET A 137 -15.86 40.38 -8.16
N PRO A 138 -15.19 39.65 -9.07
CA PRO A 138 -15.69 38.36 -9.53
C PRO A 138 -15.75 37.38 -8.36
N MET A 139 -16.77 36.53 -8.37
CA MET A 139 -16.87 35.41 -7.45
C MET A 139 -16.16 34.21 -8.09
N PHE A 140 -15.37 33.47 -7.33
CA PHE A 140 -14.67 32.29 -7.82
C PHE A 140 -14.46 31.28 -6.70
N ASP A 141 -14.62 30.01 -7.05
CA ASP A 141 -14.42 28.87 -6.16
C ASP A 141 -13.46 27.88 -6.81
N LEU A 142 -12.81 27.03 -6.00
CA LEU A 142 -12.10 25.87 -6.52
C LEU A 142 -13.07 24.99 -7.31
N SER A 143 -12.69 24.61 -8.53
CA SER A 143 -13.50 23.69 -9.32
C SER A 143 -13.66 22.37 -8.54
N PRO A 144 -14.82 21.71 -8.63
CA PRO A 144 -15.03 20.43 -7.97
C PRO A 144 -13.95 19.42 -8.36
N ARG A 145 -13.44 18.69 -7.36
CA ARG A 145 -12.60 17.51 -7.63
C ARG A 145 -13.50 16.38 -8.10
N THR A 146 -13.20 15.85 -9.27
CA THR A 146 -13.94 14.75 -9.90
C THR A 146 -13.04 13.55 -10.12
N ALA A 147 -13.67 12.37 -10.06
CA ALA A 147 -13.16 11.01 -10.26
C ALA A 147 -11.83 10.72 -9.57
N SER A 148 -11.85 9.82 -8.59
CA SER A 148 -10.64 9.17 -8.11
C SER A 148 -9.86 8.62 -9.30
N ALA A 149 -8.52 8.59 -9.21
CA ALA A 149 -7.74 7.96 -10.25
C ALA A 149 -8.19 6.50 -10.47
N GLU A 150 -8.18 6.04 -11.72
CA GLU A 150 -8.64 4.69 -12.09
C GLU A 150 -7.62 4.02 -13.02
N PRO A 151 -7.41 2.69 -12.91
CA PRO A 151 -6.57 1.95 -13.85
C PRO A 151 -7.11 2.03 -15.28
N LEU A 152 -6.27 2.48 -16.22
CA LEU A 152 -6.60 2.62 -17.64
C LEU A 152 -5.99 1.48 -18.47
N ASN A 153 -4.70 1.22 -18.28
CA ASN A 153 -4.02 0.05 -18.86
C ASN A 153 -3.31 -0.68 -17.72
N SER A 154 -3.68 -1.94 -17.54
CA SER A 154 -3.39 -2.71 -16.34
C SER A 154 -2.86 -4.10 -16.71
N PRO A 155 -1.73 -4.20 -17.43
CA PRO A 155 -1.17 -5.50 -17.79
C PRO A 155 -0.96 -6.35 -16.53
N ALA A 156 -1.40 -7.61 -16.57
CA ALA A 156 -1.15 -8.55 -15.49
C ALA A 156 0.37 -8.71 -15.29
N GLY A 157 0.80 -8.88 -14.05
CA GLY A 157 2.18 -9.25 -13.77
C GLY A 157 2.46 -10.69 -14.18
N ASP A 158 3.74 -11.02 -14.39
CA ASP A 158 4.16 -12.38 -14.67
C ASP A 158 3.81 -13.29 -13.50
N TYR A 159 3.14 -14.41 -13.80
CA TYR A 159 2.80 -15.40 -12.79
C TYR A 159 4.11 -16.02 -12.23
N PRO A 160 4.34 -16.01 -10.90
CA PRO A 160 5.59 -16.52 -10.34
C PRO A 160 5.81 -17.99 -10.66
N ALA A 161 6.93 -18.34 -11.30
CA ALA A 161 7.25 -19.71 -11.70
C ALA A 161 7.22 -20.70 -10.53
N VAL A 162 7.60 -20.26 -9.32
CA VAL A 162 7.56 -21.07 -8.09
C VAL A 162 6.15 -21.46 -7.65
N LEU A 163 5.11 -20.77 -8.15
CA LEU A 163 3.72 -21.05 -7.84
C LEU A 163 3.00 -21.83 -8.96
N THR A 164 3.62 -22.03 -10.12
CA THR A 164 2.96 -22.65 -11.29
C THR A 164 2.35 -24.01 -10.96
N GLU A 165 3.13 -24.88 -10.29
CA GLU A 165 2.66 -26.21 -9.88
C GLU A 165 1.59 -26.14 -8.78
N ARG A 166 1.57 -25.07 -7.98
CA ARG A 166 0.61 -24.89 -6.88
C ARG A 166 -0.71 -24.27 -7.33
N LYS A 167 -0.72 -23.63 -8.51
CA LYS A 167 -1.86 -22.95 -9.13
C LYS A 167 -2.58 -21.96 -8.19
N LEU A 168 -1.88 -21.38 -7.21
CA LEU A 168 -2.50 -20.49 -6.24
C LEU A 168 -3.07 -19.23 -6.94
N PRO A 169 -4.27 -18.76 -6.55
CA PRO A 169 -4.80 -17.51 -7.08
C PRO A 169 -3.93 -16.33 -6.61
N GLY A 170 -3.55 -15.46 -7.55
CA GLY A 170 -2.78 -14.27 -7.24
C GLY A 170 -3.67 -13.04 -7.11
N ILE A 171 -3.75 -12.49 -5.90
CA ILE A 171 -4.40 -11.21 -5.62
C ILE A 171 -3.42 -10.35 -4.84
N VAL A 172 -3.14 -9.15 -5.33
CA VAL A 172 -2.29 -8.17 -4.68
C VAL A 172 -3.04 -6.85 -4.56
N ARG A 173 -3.27 -6.41 -3.32
CA ARG A 173 -3.84 -5.10 -3.01
C ARG A 173 -2.72 -4.11 -2.82
N PHE A 174 -2.79 -2.96 -3.47
CA PHE A 174 -1.76 -1.94 -3.40
C PHE A 174 -2.36 -0.55 -3.22
N ARG A 175 -1.55 0.36 -2.68
CA ARG A 175 -1.77 1.80 -2.73
C ARG A 175 -0.65 2.46 -3.51
N CYS A 176 -0.96 3.48 -4.29
CA CYS A 176 0.03 4.34 -4.92
C CYS A 176 -0.48 5.78 -5.01
N VAL A 177 0.41 6.70 -5.36
CA VAL A 177 0.04 8.05 -5.79
C VAL A 177 0.02 8.07 -7.30
N VAL A 178 -1.12 8.40 -7.90
CA VAL A 178 -1.22 8.61 -9.35
C VAL A 178 -0.80 10.03 -9.69
N THR A 179 0.11 10.18 -10.66
CA THR A 179 0.54 11.49 -11.15
C THR A 179 -0.46 12.10 -12.12
N PRO A 180 -0.38 13.42 -12.39
CA PRO A 180 -1.17 14.05 -13.45
C PRO A 180 -0.97 13.41 -14.84
N GLU A 181 0.19 12.79 -15.07
CA GLU A 181 0.51 12.04 -16.31
C GLU A 181 -0.04 10.59 -16.30
N GLY A 182 -0.78 10.20 -15.27
CA GLY A 182 -1.38 8.88 -15.19
C GLY A 182 -0.39 7.77 -14.86
N ARG A 183 0.66 8.04 -14.08
CA ARG A 183 1.66 7.04 -13.64
C ARG A 183 1.56 6.77 -12.14
N ALA A 184 1.88 5.55 -11.71
CA ALA A 184 2.00 5.24 -10.29
C ALA A 184 3.36 5.73 -9.74
N LEU A 185 3.31 6.43 -8.61
CA LEU A 185 4.47 6.74 -7.76
C LEU A 185 4.34 6.03 -6.42
N ASN A 186 5.49 5.63 -5.88
CA ASN A 186 5.64 5.03 -4.56
C ASN A 186 4.63 3.89 -4.28
N PRO A 187 4.51 2.89 -5.18
CA PRO A 187 3.59 1.78 -4.95
C PRO A 187 3.97 1.04 -3.66
N ARG A 188 2.98 0.78 -2.82
CA ARG A 188 3.10 -0.02 -1.59
C ARG A 188 2.09 -1.13 -1.61
N ILE A 189 2.55 -2.36 -1.40
CA ILE A 189 1.65 -3.50 -1.30
C ILE A 189 1.04 -3.53 0.10
N ARG A 190 -0.28 -3.64 0.16
CA ARG A 190 -1.09 -3.65 1.39
C ARG A 190 -1.55 -5.06 1.77
N GLY A 191 -1.63 -5.97 0.80
CA GLY A 191 -1.97 -7.37 1.03
C GLY A 191 -1.65 -8.19 -0.22
N ALA A 192 -1.28 -9.45 -0.02
CA ALA A 192 -1.05 -10.40 -1.09
C ALA A 192 -1.57 -11.79 -0.69
N SER A 193 -2.16 -12.54 -1.62
CA SER A 193 -2.56 -13.93 -1.40
C SER A 193 -1.36 -14.87 -1.18
N HIS A 194 -0.20 -14.51 -1.75
CA HIS A 194 1.11 -15.13 -1.52
C HIS A 194 2.20 -14.07 -1.64
N ALA A 195 3.24 -14.12 -0.80
CA ALA A 195 4.36 -13.18 -0.84
C ALA A 195 5.16 -13.23 -2.17
N ASP A 196 5.03 -14.31 -2.94
CA ASP A 196 5.70 -14.42 -4.24
C ASP A 196 5.10 -13.52 -5.32
N PHE A 197 3.84 -13.10 -5.19
CA PHE A 197 3.21 -12.15 -6.11
C PHE A 197 3.68 -10.70 -5.91
N VAL A 198 4.35 -10.39 -4.80
CA VAL A 198 4.72 -9.01 -4.42
C VAL A 198 5.70 -8.37 -5.42
N LEU A 199 6.80 -9.06 -5.75
CA LEU A 199 7.78 -8.50 -6.69
C LEU A 199 7.22 -8.39 -8.12
N PRO A 200 6.58 -9.43 -8.70
CA PRO A 200 5.93 -9.30 -10.00
C PRO A 200 4.86 -8.19 -10.04
N ALA A 201 4.17 -7.94 -8.92
CA ALA A 201 3.22 -6.84 -8.81
C ALA A 201 3.90 -5.48 -8.90
N LEU A 202 4.99 -5.29 -8.16
CA LEU A 202 5.76 -4.05 -8.20
C LEU A 202 6.36 -3.80 -9.58
N GLU A 203 6.77 -4.86 -10.30
CA GLU A 203 7.23 -4.74 -11.69
C GLU A 203 6.10 -4.38 -12.65
N ALA A 204 4.93 -5.04 -12.55
CA ALA A 204 3.77 -4.73 -13.38
C ALA A 204 3.30 -3.29 -13.20
N LEU A 205 3.28 -2.77 -11.96
CA LEU A 205 2.88 -1.41 -11.64
C LEU A 205 3.76 -0.33 -12.30
N LYS A 206 4.99 -0.66 -12.73
CA LYS A 206 5.83 0.27 -13.53
C LYS A 206 5.27 0.50 -14.92
N GLN A 207 4.50 -0.46 -15.45
CA GLN A 207 3.93 -0.42 -16.79
C GLN A 207 2.48 0.07 -16.80
N TRP A 208 1.80 0.05 -15.65
CA TRP A 208 0.42 0.50 -15.53
C TRP A 208 0.28 1.99 -15.87
N THR A 209 -0.84 2.33 -16.48
CA THR A 209 -1.28 3.72 -16.68
C THR A 209 -2.66 3.92 -16.12
N PHE A 210 -2.93 5.15 -15.68
CA PHE A 210 -4.14 5.51 -14.96
C PHE A 210 -4.77 6.75 -15.59
N SER A 211 -6.09 6.84 -15.50
CA SER A 211 -6.76 8.13 -15.59
C SER A 211 -6.36 8.95 -14.36
N PRO A 212 -5.79 10.17 -14.51
CA PRO A 212 -5.47 11.01 -13.37
C PRO A 212 -6.76 11.47 -12.68
N ALA A 213 -6.67 11.82 -11.40
CA ALA A 213 -7.74 12.57 -10.76
C ALA A 213 -7.79 13.99 -11.31
N MET A 214 -8.99 14.57 -11.35
CA MET A 214 -9.20 15.90 -11.95
C MET A 214 -9.74 16.89 -10.91
N GLU A 215 -9.23 18.11 -10.92
CA GLU A 215 -9.84 19.29 -10.29
C GLU A 215 -10.34 20.18 -11.43
N GLY A 216 -11.64 20.14 -11.73
CA GLY A 216 -12.15 20.68 -12.99
C GLY A 216 -11.43 20.07 -14.20
N ASP A 217 -10.62 20.85 -14.90
CA ASP A 217 -9.84 20.41 -16.07
C ASP A 217 -8.35 20.21 -15.76
N LEU A 218 -7.93 20.43 -14.52
CA LEU A 218 -6.55 20.24 -14.09
C LEU A 218 -6.36 18.80 -13.60
N ALA A 219 -5.45 18.07 -14.23
CA ALA A 219 -4.99 16.79 -13.70
C ALA A 219 -4.17 17.01 -12.42
N VAL A 220 -4.55 16.32 -11.34
CA VAL A 220 -3.94 16.45 -10.01
C VAL A 220 -3.46 15.10 -9.50
N ARG A 221 -2.51 15.14 -8.56
CA ARG A 221 -2.08 13.93 -7.87
C ARG A 221 -3.20 13.40 -6.99
N ALA A 222 -3.35 12.07 -6.95
CA ALA A 222 -4.30 11.43 -6.06
C ALA A 222 -3.75 10.13 -5.47
N ASP A 223 -4.07 9.88 -4.21
CA ASP A 223 -3.95 8.55 -3.63
C ASP A 223 -4.98 7.62 -4.24
N MET A 224 -4.56 6.40 -4.54
CA MET A 224 -5.43 5.36 -5.06
C MET A 224 -5.08 4.02 -4.43
N GLU A 225 -6.13 3.26 -4.10
CA GLU A 225 -6.03 1.87 -3.71
C GLU A 225 -6.74 1.02 -4.76
N ALA A 226 -6.08 -0.06 -5.18
CA ALA A 226 -6.64 -1.00 -6.13
C ALA A 226 -6.13 -2.41 -5.84
N GLN A 227 -6.70 -3.39 -6.54
CA GLN A 227 -6.22 -4.76 -6.54
C GLN A 227 -5.78 -5.15 -7.94
N MET A 228 -4.73 -5.94 -8.02
CA MET A 228 -4.29 -6.63 -9.22
C MET A 228 -4.50 -8.13 -9.02
N THR A 229 -5.01 -8.78 -10.06
CA THR A 229 -5.12 -10.23 -10.16
C THR A 229 -4.05 -10.77 -11.08
N PHE A 230 -3.52 -11.95 -10.76
CA PHE A 230 -2.65 -12.70 -11.64
C PHE A 230 -3.43 -13.84 -12.28
N ASP A 231 -3.39 -13.90 -13.60
CA ASP A 231 -3.99 -15.01 -14.33
C ASP A 231 -3.15 -16.26 -14.13
N ILE A 232 -3.79 -17.32 -13.65
CA ILE A 232 -3.16 -18.64 -13.55
C ILE A 232 -2.91 -19.13 -14.98
N ILE A 233 -1.71 -19.64 -15.25
CA ILE A 233 -1.37 -20.22 -16.55
C ILE A 233 -2.24 -21.47 -16.76
N GLY A 234 -3.12 -21.44 -17.76
CA GLY A 234 -4.02 -22.55 -18.11
C GLY A 234 -5.48 -22.32 -17.65
N SER A 235 -6.15 -23.36 -17.17
CA SER A 235 -7.53 -23.28 -16.67
C SER A 235 -7.57 -22.91 -15.19
N VAL A 236 -8.54 -22.07 -14.81
CA VAL A 236 -8.82 -21.77 -13.39
C VAL A 236 -9.16 -23.08 -12.67
N PRO A 237 -8.36 -23.51 -11.68
CA PRO A 237 -8.59 -24.77 -10.98
C PRO A 237 -9.87 -24.71 -10.13
N SER A 238 -10.56 -25.84 -10.03
CA SER A 238 -11.67 -25.96 -9.07
C SER A 238 -11.17 -25.84 -7.63
N ARG A 239 -12.06 -25.55 -6.67
CA ARG A 239 -11.68 -25.54 -5.24
C ARG A 239 -11.08 -26.87 -4.80
N ALA A 240 -11.67 -27.99 -5.20
CA ALA A 240 -11.16 -29.33 -4.89
C ALA A 240 -9.75 -29.53 -5.46
N GLU A 241 -9.52 -29.11 -6.71
CA GLU A 241 -8.21 -29.20 -7.35
C GLU A 241 -7.16 -28.33 -6.65
N LEU A 242 -7.52 -27.09 -6.25
CA LEU A 242 -6.62 -26.22 -5.49
C LEU A 242 -6.21 -26.83 -4.15
N LEU A 243 -7.17 -27.39 -3.41
CA LEU A 243 -6.90 -28.07 -2.14
C LEU A 243 -5.97 -29.26 -2.38
N ALA A 244 -6.29 -30.14 -3.32
CA ALA A 244 -5.49 -31.33 -3.62
C ALA A 244 -4.07 -30.98 -4.08
N THR A 245 -3.92 -30.02 -5.00
CA THR A 245 -2.63 -29.54 -5.53
C THR A 245 -1.76 -28.96 -4.42
N ASN A 246 -2.37 -28.32 -3.42
CA ASN A 246 -1.67 -27.80 -2.26
C ASN A 246 -1.66 -28.78 -1.09
N GLY A 247 -1.91 -30.07 -1.30
CA GLY A 247 -1.78 -31.14 -0.30
C GLY A 247 -2.71 -31.00 0.89
N LEU A 248 -3.89 -30.40 0.68
CA LEU A 248 -4.97 -30.29 1.66
C LEU A 248 -5.99 -31.42 1.43
N THR A 249 -6.20 -32.22 2.45
CA THR A 249 -7.08 -33.40 2.43
C THR A 249 -8.07 -33.38 3.60
N SER A 250 -9.02 -34.30 3.62
CA SER A 250 -9.75 -34.68 4.83
C SER A 250 -8.81 -35.34 5.86
N PRO A 251 -9.22 -35.46 7.14
CA PRO A 251 -8.45 -36.18 8.17
C PRO A 251 -8.14 -37.64 7.84
N ASP A 252 -8.94 -38.31 7.01
CA ASP A 252 -8.67 -39.67 6.55
C ASP A 252 -7.70 -39.74 5.35
N GLY A 253 -7.23 -38.59 4.85
CA GLY A 253 -6.33 -38.47 3.70
C GLY A 253 -7.04 -38.44 2.35
N THR A 254 -8.37 -38.51 2.30
CA THR A 254 -9.16 -38.43 1.07
C THR A 254 -9.43 -36.98 0.66
N ALA A 255 -10.04 -36.79 -0.53
CA ALA A 255 -10.49 -35.47 -0.95
C ALA A 255 -11.63 -34.96 -0.02
N PRO A 256 -11.61 -33.69 0.42
CA PRO A 256 -12.72 -33.11 1.17
C PRO A 256 -14.03 -33.12 0.38
N GLU A 257 -15.10 -33.64 0.99
CA GLU A 257 -16.46 -33.54 0.44
C GLU A 257 -16.90 -32.08 0.35
N ASP A 258 -16.73 -31.34 1.45
CA ASP A 258 -16.96 -29.90 1.51
C ASP A 258 -15.67 -29.15 1.16
N THR A 259 -15.74 -28.31 0.12
CA THR A 259 -14.54 -27.66 -0.47
C THR A 259 -14.49 -26.16 -0.15
N PRO A 260 -13.84 -25.75 0.95
CA PRO A 260 -13.55 -24.33 1.18
C PRO A 260 -12.60 -23.82 0.10
N GLY A 261 -12.75 -22.56 -0.30
CA GLY A 261 -11.92 -21.93 -1.35
C GLY A 261 -10.65 -21.34 -0.75
N LEU A 262 -9.46 -21.79 -1.14
CA LEU A 262 -8.20 -21.26 -0.62
C LEU A 262 -7.98 -19.81 -1.10
N LEU A 263 -7.85 -18.84 -0.17
CA LEU A 263 -7.69 -17.41 -0.49
C LEU A 263 -6.26 -16.92 -0.28
N THR A 264 -5.66 -17.26 0.87
CA THR A 264 -4.29 -16.89 1.23
C THR A 264 -3.57 -18.12 1.77
N MET A 265 -2.29 -18.28 1.41
CA MET A 265 -1.49 -19.42 1.88
C MET A 265 -0.03 -19.00 2.05
N ALA A 266 0.38 -18.60 3.25
CA ALA A 266 1.80 -18.42 3.53
C ALA A 266 2.52 -19.78 3.62
N ASP A 267 3.76 -19.83 3.15
CA ASP A 267 4.59 -21.02 3.29
C ASP A 267 5.16 -21.16 4.71
N PRO A 268 5.28 -22.40 5.23
CA PRO A 268 5.96 -22.64 6.48
C PRO A 268 7.44 -22.32 6.37
N VAL A 269 7.96 -21.63 7.39
CA VAL A 269 9.38 -21.32 7.51
C VAL A 269 10.17 -22.61 7.62
N GLN A 270 11.21 -22.75 6.79
CA GLN A 270 12.25 -23.75 7.00
C GLN A 270 13.02 -23.44 8.29
N PRO A 271 13.02 -24.33 9.31
CA PRO A 271 13.80 -24.13 10.52
C PRO A 271 15.28 -23.91 10.21
N PHE A 272 15.78 -22.71 10.50
CA PHE A 272 17.10 -22.25 10.04
C PHE A 272 18.24 -23.22 10.40
N ASP A 273 18.28 -23.70 11.64
CA ASP A 273 19.39 -24.54 12.10
C ASP A 273 19.38 -25.93 11.42
N LEU A 274 18.20 -26.50 11.15
CA LEU A 274 18.06 -27.76 10.39
C LEU A 274 18.42 -27.56 8.91
N LEU A 275 17.92 -26.47 8.31
CA LEU A 275 18.25 -26.10 6.93
C LEU A 275 19.76 -25.90 6.76
N LEU A 276 20.42 -25.22 7.71
CA LEU A 276 21.86 -24.99 7.69
C LEU A 276 22.64 -26.31 7.86
N ALA A 277 22.17 -27.23 8.69
CA ALA A 277 22.74 -28.58 8.83
C ALA A 277 22.55 -29.47 7.58
N GLY A 278 21.66 -29.07 6.66
CA GLY A 278 21.28 -29.87 5.49
C GLY A 278 20.35 -31.02 5.85
N GLU A 279 19.60 -30.86 6.93
CA GLU A 279 18.59 -31.81 7.38
C GLU A 279 17.24 -31.42 6.78
N GLY A 280 16.53 -32.41 6.27
CA GLY A 280 15.15 -32.27 5.80
C GLY A 280 14.21 -33.04 6.72
N GLY A 281 12.91 -32.98 6.42
CA GLY A 281 11.91 -33.71 7.17
C GLY A 281 10.51 -33.53 6.62
N SER A 282 9.53 -33.82 7.45
CA SER A 282 8.12 -33.58 7.17
C SER A 282 7.35 -33.26 8.45
N ALA A 283 6.21 -32.59 8.27
CA ALA A 283 5.19 -32.42 9.30
C ALA A 283 3.79 -32.54 8.70
N THR A 284 2.85 -32.97 9.53
CA THR A 284 1.42 -33.07 9.22
C THR A 284 0.65 -32.32 10.29
N VAL A 285 -0.20 -31.38 9.90
CA VAL A 285 -1.14 -30.70 10.79
C VAL A 285 -2.57 -30.97 10.37
N GLU A 286 -3.46 -30.99 11.35
CA GLU A 286 -4.91 -30.97 11.18
C GLU A 286 -5.45 -29.67 11.74
N PHE A 287 -6.45 -29.08 11.07
CA PHE A 287 -7.01 -27.79 11.46
C PHE A 287 -8.45 -27.65 10.97
N THR A 288 -9.20 -26.72 11.55
CA THR A 288 -10.58 -26.44 11.15
C THR A 288 -10.68 -25.08 10.47
N VAL A 289 -11.22 -25.09 9.25
CA VAL A 289 -11.68 -23.88 8.55
C VAL A 289 -13.05 -23.53 9.11
N GLY A 290 -13.16 -22.38 9.77
CA GLY A 290 -14.39 -21.90 10.37
C GLY A 290 -15.39 -21.30 9.37
N SER A 291 -16.58 -20.97 9.85
CA SER A 291 -17.66 -20.38 9.04
C SER A 291 -17.39 -18.99 8.48
N GLN A 292 -16.35 -18.28 8.94
CA GLN A 292 -15.89 -17.03 8.32
C GLN A 292 -14.61 -17.23 7.49
N GLY A 293 -14.15 -18.47 7.33
CA GLY A 293 -12.98 -18.80 6.53
C GLY A 293 -11.63 -18.79 7.26
N GLN A 294 -11.62 -18.46 8.54
CA GLN A 294 -10.44 -18.45 9.40
C GLN A 294 -10.01 -19.86 9.80
N VAL A 295 -8.70 -20.08 9.94
CA VAL A 295 -8.15 -21.35 10.44
C VAL A 295 -8.09 -21.35 11.98
N THR A 296 -8.59 -22.42 12.59
CA THR A 296 -8.65 -22.65 14.04
C THR A 296 -8.29 -24.10 14.38
N ASP A 297 -8.17 -24.42 15.67
CA ASP A 297 -7.96 -25.79 16.19
C ASP A 297 -6.79 -26.55 15.54
N ILE A 298 -5.69 -25.85 15.26
CA ILE A 298 -4.52 -26.41 14.59
C ILE A 298 -3.77 -27.35 15.53
N LYS A 299 -3.57 -28.59 15.09
CA LYS A 299 -2.90 -29.65 15.85
C LYS A 299 -1.83 -30.31 14.99
N VAL A 300 -0.65 -30.51 15.56
CA VAL A 300 0.38 -31.36 14.94
C VAL A 300 -0.06 -32.83 15.11
N ILE A 301 -0.18 -33.54 13.99
CA ILE A 301 -0.47 -34.97 13.97
C ILE A 301 0.84 -35.77 14.00
N GLU A 302 1.80 -35.33 13.20
CA GLU A 302 3.11 -35.97 13.07
C GLU A 302 4.15 -34.92 12.68
N ALA A 303 5.35 -35.01 13.23
CA ALA A 303 6.49 -34.25 12.74
C ALA A 303 7.79 -35.04 12.98
N THR A 304 8.63 -35.08 11.95
CA THR A 304 9.98 -35.69 12.03
C THR A 304 10.89 -34.97 13.03
N GLN A 305 10.68 -33.67 13.21
CA GLN A 305 11.28 -32.84 14.26
C GLN A 305 10.23 -31.86 14.77
N PRO A 306 10.20 -31.53 16.08
CA PRO A 306 9.24 -30.57 16.64
C PRO A 306 9.19 -29.22 15.91
N ALA A 307 10.35 -28.71 15.48
CA ALA A 307 10.46 -27.44 14.77
C ALA A 307 9.69 -27.41 13.44
N TYR A 308 9.64 -28.51 12.69
CA TYR A 308 8.85 -28.59 11.46
C TYR A 308 7.34 -28.52 11.74
N GLY A 309 6.90 -29.17 12.83
CA GLY A 309 5.52 -29.08 13.29
C GLY A 309 5.15 -27.67 13.70
N ALA A 310 5.98 -27.02 14.52
CA ALA A 310 5.75 -25.66 14.99
C ALA A 310 5.74 -24.62 13.84
N ALA A 311 6.65 -24.76 12.87
CA ALA A 311 6.66 -23.92 11.67
C ALA A 311 5.39 -24.09 10.83
N LEU A 312 4.92 -25.34 10.65
CA LEU A 312 3.69 -25.62 9.90
C LEU A 312 2.44 -25.13 10.62
N VAL A 313 2.38 -25.24 11.94
CA VAL A 313 1.29 -24.66 12.76
C VAL A 313 1.25 -23.14 12.60
N ALA A 314 2.40 -22.47 12.70
CA ALA A 314 2.47 -21.02 12.57
C ALA A 314 2.04 -20.53 11.18
N ALA A 315 2.43 -21.22 10.11
CA ALA A 315 1.97 -20.92 8.76
C ALA A 315 0.47 -21.18 8.59
N ALA A 316 -0.04 -22.33 9.03
CA ALA A 316 -1.46 -22.66 8.95
C ALA A 316 -2.35 -21.61 9.64
N GLY A 317 -1.87 -21.02 10.74
CA GLY A 317 -2.57 -19.93 11.43
C GLY A 317 -2.70 -18.62 10.64
N THR A 318 -1.99 -18.47 9.51
CA THR A 318 -2.09 -17.30 8.63
C THR A 318 -2.98 -17.52 7.41
N TRP A 319 -3.44 -18.75 7.18
CA TRP A 319 -4.23 -19.08 6.00
C TRP A 319 -5.67 -18.61 6.14
N GLU A 320 -6.22 -18.16 5.02
CA GLU A 320 -7.62 -17.73 4.92
C GLU A 320 -8.30 -18.49 3.78
N PHE A 321 -9.57 -18.78 4.01
CA PHE A 321 -10.41 -19.50 3.08
C PHE A 321 -11.72 -18.75 2.84
N GLN A 322 -12.36 -19.01 1.71
CA GLN A 322 -13.78 -18.84 1.56
C GLN A 322 -14.46 -20.07 2.19
N PRO A 323 -15.41 -19.91 3.13
CA PRO A 323 -16.03 -21.04 3.81
C PRO A 323 -16.78 -21.95 2.83
N ALA A 324 -16.84 -23.24 3.16
CA ALA A 324 -17.73 -24.16 2.48
C ALA A 324 -19.18 -23.87 2.87
N LEU A 325 -20.11 -24.07 1.94
CA LEU A 325 -21.54 -23.83 2.15
C LEU A 325 -22.31 -25.14 2.04
N LYS A 326 -23.18 -25.41 3.01
CA LYS A 326 -24.16 -26.49 2.97
C LYS A 326 -25.55 -25.90 3.16
N ASP A 327 -26.44 -26.13 2.19
CA ASP A 327 -27.78 -25.53 2.14
C ASP A 327 -27.77 -23.99 2.31
N GLY A 328 -26.79 -23.33 1.69
CA GLY A 328 -26.60 -21.88 1.76
C GLY A 328 -26.01 -21.35 3.06
N ARG A 329 -25.66 -22.21 4.03
CA ARG A 329 -25.05 -21.82 5.31
C ARG A 329 -23.58 -22.21 5.36
N ALA A 330 -22.75 -21.31 5.86
CA ALA A 330 -21.34 -21.59 6.09
C ALA A 330 -21.16 -22.66 7.17
N ILE A 331 -20.32 -23.66 6.88
CA ILE A 331 -20.03 -24.79 7.77
C ILE A 331 -18.54 -24.84 8.11
N ASN A 332 -18.23 -25.50 9.23
CA ASN A 332 -16.86 -25.79 9.60
C ASN A 332 -16.37 -27.03 8.85
N VAL A 333 -15.14 -26.96 8.32
CA VAL A 333 -14.51 -28.08 7.60
C VAL A 333 -13.16 -28.36 8.22
N THR A 334 -12.94 -29.61 8.66
CA THR A 334 -11.63 -30.04 9.16
C THR A 334 -10.78 -30.53 7.99
N LEU A 335 -9.59 -29.98 7.86
CA LEU A 335 -8.61 -30.33 6.83
C LEU A 335 -7.31 -30.81 7.46
N ARG A 336 -6.56 -31.59 6.70
CA ARG A 336 -5.20 -32.04 7.01
C ARG A 336 -4.24 -31.54 5.94
N LYS A 337 -3.08 -31.04 6.36
CA LYS A 337 -1.95 -30.68 5.49
C LYS A 337 -0.75 -31.55 5.84
N LYS A 338 -0.27 -32.31 4.88
CA LYS A 338 1.06 -32.94 4.92
C LYS A 338 2.05 -32.09 4.13
N MET A 339 3.20 -31.79 4.73
CA MET A 339 4.25 -30.96 4.12
C MET A 339 5.61 -31.62 4.27
N ALA A 340 6.37 -31.65 3.18
CA ALA A 340 7.78 -31.99 3.19
C ALA A 340 8.63 -30.72 3.33
N PHE A 341 9.68 -30.82 4.12
CA PHE A 341 10.73 -29.82 4.27
C PHE A 341 11.98 -30.40 3.61
N PRO A 342 12.23 -30.12 2.32
CA PRO A 342 13.36 -30.72 1.62
C PRO A 342 14.68 -30.28 2.24
N ALA A 343 15.61 -31.23 2.37
CA ALA A 343 16.98 -30.94 2.71
C ALA A 343 17.64 -30.18 1.56
N LEU A 344 18.42 -29.14 1.88
CA LEU A 344 19.31 -28.53 0.89
C LEU A 344 20.64 -29.30 0.86
N PRO A 345 21.10 -29.78 -0.32
CA PRO A 345 22.38 -30.45 -0.47
C PRO A 345 23.51 -29.66 0.18
N LYS A 346 24.45 -30.35 0.83
CA LYS A 346 25.60 -29.70 1.48
C LYS A 346 26.54 -29.05 0.47
N GLU A 347 26.63 -29.62 -0.72
CA GLU A 347 27.37 -29.08 -1.85
C GLU A 347 26.53 -28.03 -2.58
N THR A 348 27.16 -26.92 -2.95
CA THR A 348 26.47 -25.84 -3.66
C THR A 348 26.37 -26.22 -5.12
N ALA A 349 25.15 -26.40 -5.62
CA ALA A 349 24.96 -26.54 -7.06
C ALA A 349 25.46 -25.27 -7.78
N GLU A 350 26.18 -25.45 -8.86
CA GLU A 350 26.59 -24.35 -9.73
C GLU A 350 25.33 -23.58 -10.19
N GLY A 351 25.31 -22.25 -10.00
CA GLY A 351 24.14 -21.43 -10.32
C GLY A 351 23.06 -21.35 -9.23
N ALA A 352 23.31 -21.81 -7.99
CA ALA A 352 22.37 -21.64 -6.89
C ALA A 352 21.93 -20.16 -6.71
N ALA A 353 20.61 -19.94 -6.59
CA ALA A 353 19.99 -18.63 -6.42
C ALA A 353 19.16 -18.57 -5.13
N GLY A 354 18.70 -17.38 -4.76
CA GLY A 354 17.83 -17.16 -3.59
C GLY A 354 18.37 -17.76 -2.29
N GLU A 355 17.52 -18.50 -1.57
CA GLU A 355 17.86 -19.11 -0.28
C GLU A 355 18.97 -20.16 -0.35
N ALA A 356 19.01 -20.97 -1.41
CA ALA A 356 20.04 -21.99 -1.58
C ALA A 356 21.44 -21.37 -1.64
N ARG A 357 21.57 -20.23 -2.34
CA ARG A 357 22.81 -19.44 -2.40
C ARG A 357 23.20 -18.87 -1.03
N LEU A 358 22.24 -18.35 -0.28
CA LEU A 358 22.50 -17.77 1.05
C LEU A 358 22.95 -18.85 2.04
N ILE A 359 22.31 -20.02 2.01
CA ILE A 359 22.72 -21.17 2.83
C ILE A 359 24.13 -21.65 2.48
N ALA A 360 24.45 -21.75 1.18
CA ALA A 360 25.81 -22.06 0.72
C ALA A 360 26.86 -21.06 1.24
N LEU A 361 26.57 -19.76 1.15
CA LEU A 361 27.44 -18.71 1.71
C LEU A 361 27.65 -18.90 3.21
N LEU A 362 26.58 -19.13 3.98
CA LEU A 362 26.68 -19.32 5.43
C LEU A 362 27.47 -20.58 5.79
N ARG A 363 27.29 -21.70 5.07
CA ARG A 363 28.05 -22.94 5.29
C ARG A 363 29.53 -22.79 4.96
N SER A 364 29.89 -21.93 4.00
CA SER A 364 31.29 -21.62 3.67
C SER A 364 32.00 -20.76 4.74
N GLY A 365 31.29 -20.30 5.77
CA GLY A 365 31.80 -19.36 6.77
C GLY A 365 31.81 -17.90 6.31
N SER A 366 31.22 -17.59 5.15
CA SER A 366 31.10 -16.22 4.66
C SER A 366 30.19 -15.39 5.56
N ASN A 367 30.60 -14.16 5.86
CA ASN A 367 29.82 -13.25 6.68
C ASN A 367 28.90 -12.37 5.82
N ILE A 368 27.59 -12.48 6.03
CA ILE A 368 26.62 -11.57 5.43
C ILE A 368 26.63 -10.27 6.23
N GLY A 369 26.93 -9.15 5.57
CA GLY A 369 27.03 -7.83 6.23
C GLY A 369 25.72 -7.41 6.91
N SER A 370 25.83 -6.59 7.96
CA SER A 370 24.65 -6.01 8.61
C SER A 370 24.10 -4.82 7.80
N ALA A 371 23.01 -4.21 8.28
CA ALA A 371 22.49 -2.95 7.72
C ALA A 371 23.45 -1.76 7.84
N ARG A 372 24.54 -1.86 8.63
CA ARG A 372 25.54 -0.81 8.72
C ARG A 372 26.32 -0.70 7.40
N GLY A 373 26.46 0.52 6.90
CA GLY A 373 27.21 0.80 5.67
C GLY A 373 26.46 0.44 4.40
N LEU A 374 25.14 0.32 4.43
CA LEU A 374 24.31 0.37 3.22
C LEU A 374 24.22 1.81 2.71
N ASP A 375 24.05 1.99 1.41
CA ASP A 375 23.93 3.31 0.78
C ASP A 375 22.62 4.02 1.13
N GLY A 376 21.60 3.26 1.53
CA GLY A 376 20.28 3.74 1.92
C GLY A 376 19.76 3.05 3.18
N LYS A 377 18.70 3.61 3.75
CA LYS A 377 17.95 2.97 4.85
C LYS A 377 17.12 1.80 4.30
N LEU A 378 16.85 0.82 5.15
CA LEU A 378 15.92 -0.25 4.82
C LEU A 378 14.51 0.31 4.69
N GLU A 379 13.90 0.10 3.53
CA GLU A 379 12.56 0.58 3.21
C GLU A 379 11.65 -0.61 2.89
N PRO A 380 10.70 -0.97 3.79
CA PRO A 380 9.76 -2.05 3.51
C PRO A 380 8.76 -1.64 2.42
N LEU A 381 8.59 -2.51 1.42
CA LEU A 381 7.59 -2.38 0.35
C LEU A 381 6.34 -3.22 0.62
N TYR A 382 6.50 -4.32 1.38
CA TYR A 382 5.42 -5.18 1.87
C TYR A 382 5.80 -5.78 3.23
N GLN A 383 4.89 -5.68 4.19
CA GLN A 383 5.01 -6.32 5.50
C GLN A 383 3.65 -6.82 5.93
N VAL A 384 3.65 -7.99 6.56
CA VAL A 384 2.48 -8.53 7.27
C VAL A 384 2.77 -8.56 8.77
N PRO A 385 1.80 -8.22 9.62
CA PRO A 385 1.96 -8.39 11.06
C PRO A 385 2.02 -9.89 11.42
N ALA A 386 2.66 -10.20 12.55
CA ALA A 386 2.61 -11.55 13.09
C ALA A 386 1.20 -11.88 13.61
N VAL A 387 0.68 -13.04 13.19
CA VAL A 387 -0.61 -13.52 13.68
C VAL A 387 -0.44 -14.03 15.10
N TYR A 388 -1.31 -13.58 16.02
CA TYR A 388 -1.29 -14.08 17.38
C TYR A 388 -1.62 -15.60 17.40
N PRO A 389 -0.73 -16.45 17.95
CA PRO A 389 -0.89 -17.91 17.91
C PRO A 389 -2.22 -18.39 18.50
N SER A 390 -2.95 -19.23 17.77
CA SER A 390 -4.27 -19.72 18.20
C SER A 390 -4.22 -20.55 19.48
N SER A 391 -3.16 -21.33 19.69
CA SER A 391 -2.92 -22.11 20.92
C SER A 391 -2.83 -21.24 22.19
N LEU A 392 -2.48 -19.96 22.04
CA LEU A 392 -2.34 -19.01 23.15
C LEU A 392 -3.59 -18.14 23.37
N ARG A 393 -4.70 -18.41 22.67
CA ARG A 393 -5.96 -17.66 22.81
C ARG A 393 -6.85 -18.17 23.94
N GLY A 394 -6.41 -19.19 24.69
CA GLY A 394 -7.08 -19.63 25.92
C GLY A 394 -7.06 -18.55 27.01
N ALA A 395 -7.64 -18.83 28.17
CA ALA A 395 -7.94 -17.82 29.20
C ALA A 395 -6.79 -16.87 29.59
N SER A 396 -5.53 -17.31 29.51
CA SER A 396 -4.37 -16.49 29.90
C SER A 396 -3.97 -15.41 28.89
N ARG A 397 -4.30 -15.57 27.58
CA ARG A 397 -3.97 -14.64 26.47
C ARG A 397 -2.68 -13.83 26.69
N PRO A 398 -1.53 -14.48 26.89
CA PRO A 398 -0.32 -13.78 27.31
C PRO A 398 0.15 -12.77 26.25
N ALA A 399 0.59 -11.60 26.70
CA ALA A 399 1.43 -10.75 25.87
C ALA A 399 2.79 -11.42 25.63
N GLY A 400 3.46 -11.06 24.54
CA GLY A 400 4.67 -11.75 24.11
C GLY A 400 5.65 -10.89 23.34
N ARG A 401 6.88 -11.37 23.22
CA ARG A 401 7.92 -10.76 22.39
C ARG A 401 8.74 -11.82 21.67
N ALA A 402 9.19 -11.51 20.46
CA ALA A 402 10.13 -12.32 19.70
C ALA A 402 11.16 -11.44 19.00
N MET A 403 12.39 -11.94 18.86
CA MET A 403 13.45 -11.32 18.08
C MET A 403 13.81 -12.26 16.94
N ILE A 404 13.64 -11.81 15.70
CA ILE A 404 13.86 -12.62 14.50
C ILE A 404 15.06 -12.06 13.74
N ASP A 405 16.07 -12.89 13.52
CA ASP A 405 17.15 -12.60 12.58
C ASP A 405 16.69 -12.96 11.17
N ILE A 406 16.81 -12.05 10.21
CA ILE A 406 16.55 -12.33 8.78
C ILE A 406 17.75 -11.89 7.94
N VAL A 407 17.82 -12.42 6.72
CA VAL A 407 18.67 -11.89 5.65
C VAL A 407 17.78 -11.25 4.60
N ILE A 408 17.96 -9.97 4.34
CA ILE A 408 17.38 -9.30 3.16
C ILE A 408 18.26 -9.66 1.97
N ASP A 409 17.71 -10.41 1.02
CA ASP A 409 18.42 -10.82 -0.19
C ASP A 409 18.56 -9.67 -1.19
N ARG A 410 19.24 -9.93 -2.31
CA ARG A 410 19.55 -8.92 -3.35
C ARG A 410 18.29 -8.40 -4.06
N ASP A 411 17.21 -9.16 -4.04
CA ASP A 411 15.92 -8.79 -4.62
C ASP A 411 15.02 -8.10 -3.57
N GLY A 412 15.52 -7.95 -2.33
CA GLY A 412 14.83 -7.31 -1.22
C GLY A 412 13.91 -8.25 -0.43
N ARG A 413 13.86 -9.55 -0.73
CA ARG A 413 13.03 -10.49 0.05
C ARG A 413 13.70 -10.79 1.39
N ALA A 414 12.89 -10.87 2.44
CA ALA A 414 13.32 -11.40 3.72
C ALA A 414 13.45 -12.94 3.62
N ARG A 415 14.65 -13.45 3.85
CA ARG A 415 15.02 -14.85 3.74
C ARG A 415 15.60 -15.36 5.05
N LEU A 416 15.59 -16.69 5.20
CA LEU A 416 16.25 -17.41 6.28
C LEU A 416 15.89 -16.87 7.69
N PRO A 417 14.60 -16.68 8.02
CA PRO A 417 14.23 -16.20 9.33
C PRO A 417 14.66 -17.20 10.41
N LYS A 418 15.40 -16.71 11.41
CA LYS A 418 15.86 -17.45 12.57
C LYS A 418 15.29 -16.80 13.83
N VAL A 419 14.63 -17.60 14.67
CA VAL A 419 14.22 -17.16 16.01
C VAL A 419 15.47 -16.99 16.87
N ALA A 420 15.86 -15.75 17.16
CA ALA A 420 16.99 -15.46 18.03
C ALA A 420 16.61 -15.57 19.52
N SER A 421 15.38 -15.17 19.85
CA SER A 421 14.77 -15.34 21.17
C SER A 421 13.26 -15.14 21.09
N ALA A 422 12.48 -15.81 21.91
CA ALA A 422 11.05 -15.52 22.08
C ALA A 422 10.62 -15.77 23.53
N SER A 423 9.60 -15.05 24.00
CA SER A 423 9.02 -15.29 25.33
C SER A 423 8.28 -16.62 25.42
N GLN A 424 7.72 -17.08 24.31
CA GLN A 424 7.19 -18.43 24.10
C GLN A 424 7.53 -18.86 22.67
N GLU A 425 7.69 -20.16 22.45
CA GLU A 425 8.11 -20.70 21.15
C GLU A 425 7.14 -20.31 20.03
N GLU A 426 5.85 -20.30 20.30
CA GLU A 426 4.78 -19.97 19.36
C GLU A 426 4.88 -18.53 18.85
N PHE A 427 5.27 -17.57 19.70
CA PHE A 427 5.53 -16.20 19.27
C PHE A 427 6.74 -16.11 18.34
N GLY A 428 7.77 -16.94 18.59
CA GLY A 428 8.94 -17.05 17.73
C GLY A 428 8.57 -17.51 16.32
N TRP A 429 7.83 -18.60 16.20
CA TRP A 429 7.40 -19.13 14.90
C TRP A 429 6.40 -18.23 14.19
N ALA A 430 5.43 -17.65 14.90
CA ALA A 430 4.50 -16.68 14.32
C ALA A 430 5.23 -15.44 13.75
N ALA A 431 6.20 -14.90 14.50
CA ALA A 431 7.02 -13.78 14.05
C ALA A 431 7.93 -14.17 12.87
N ALA A 432 8.54 -15.36 12.90
CA ALA A 432 9.36 -15.87 11.79
C ALA A 432 8.53 -16.02 10.50
N THR A 433 7.32 -16.59 10.59
CA THR A 433 6.38 -16.75 9.46
C THR A 433 5.94 -15.41 8.87
N ALA A 434 5.71 -14.40 9.72
CA ALA A 434 5.42 -13.06 9.22
C ALA A 434 6.63 -12.43 8.55
N ALA A 435 7.79 -12.47 9.20
CA ALA A 435 9.04 -11.92 8.67
C ALA A 435 9.44 -12.55 7.33
N ALA A 436 9.19 -13.85 7.12
CA ALA A 436 9.46 -14.57 5.87
C ALA A 436 8.71 -14.01 4.65
N GLN A 437 7.60 -13.31 4.88
CA GLN A 437 6.77 -12.74 3.82
C GLN A 437 7.16 -11.30 3.47
N TRP A 438 8.06 -10.69 4.24
CA TRP A 438 8.39 -9.28 4.08
C TRP A 438 9.25 -9.04 2.83
N VAL A 439 8.99 -7.91 2.16
CA VAL A 439 9.74 -7.46 0.99
C VAL A 439 10.17 -6.02 1.21
N PHE A 440 11.44 -5.75 0.98
CA PHE A 440 12.09 -4.46 1.10
C PHE A 440 12.48 -3.95 -0.28
N LYS A 441 12.76 -2.66 -0.37
CA LYS A 441 13.49 -2.10 -1.50
C LYS A 441 14.89 -2.76 -1.55
N PRO A 442 15.34 -3.25 -2.72
CA PRO A 442 16.68 -3.81 -2.87
C PRO A 442 17.75 -2.88 -2.28
N VAL A 443 18.69 -3.48 -1.55
CA VAL A 443 19.73 -2.73 -0.82
C VAL A 443 21.04 -2.72 -1.60
N THR A 444 21.80 -1.63 -1.50
CA THR A 444 23.12 -1.50 -2.13
C THR A 444 24.19 -1.11 -1.14
N ARG A 445 25.44 -1.45 -1.46
CA ARG A 445 26.65 -1.01 -0.77
C ARG A 445 27.68 -0.59 -1.80
N GLY A 446 28.08 0.69 -1.78
CA GLY A 446 28.98 1.24 -2.79
C GLY A 446 28.40 1.16 -4.21
N GLY A 447 27.07 1.30 -4.35
CA GLY A 447 26.35 1.20 -5.63
C GLY A 447 26.13 -0.23 -6.17
N GLN A 448 26.62 -1.26 -5.47
CA GLN A 448 26.45 -2.66 -5.86
C GLN A 448 25.33 -3.34 -5.07
N PRO A 449 24.53 -4.25 -5.68
CA PRO A 449 23.54 -5.05 -4.96
C PRO A 449 24.17 -5.80 -3.78
N ALA A 450 23.54 -5.70 -2.62
CA ALA A 450 24.05 -6.27 -1.38
C ALA A 450 23.00 -7.14 -0.69
N GLU A 451 23.46 -7.94 0.27
CA GLU A 451 22.60 -8.59 1.26
C GLU A 451 22.78 -7.88 2.61
N ALA A 452 21.75 -7.92 3.43
CA ALA A 452 21.78 -7.35 4.77
C ALA A 452 21.17 -8.28 5.81
N LYS A 453 21.96 -8.66 6.81
CA LYS A 453 21.46 -9.34 8.01
C LYS A 453 20.91 -8.31 8.99
N VAL A 454 19.67 -8.51 9.44
CA VAL A 454 19.01 -7.67 10.44
C VAL A 454 18.27 -8.48 11.48
N ARG A 455 18.11 -7.87 12.67
CA ARG A 455 17.33 -8.42 13.77
C ARG A 455 16.09 -7.56 13.99
N ILE A 456 14.91 -8.16 13.93
CA ILE A 456 13.62 -7.49 13.99
C ILE A 456 12.91 -7.86 15.30
N PRO A 457 12.51 -6.88 16.12
CA PRO A 457 11.63 -7.10 17.26
C PRO A 457 10.17 -7.24 16.81
N PHE A 458 9.48 -8.21 17.42
CA PHE A 458 8.03 -8.37 17.33
C PHE A 458 7.44 -8.32 18.74
N GLU A 459 6.34 -7.59 18.88
CA GLU A 459 5.56 -7.50 20.11
C GLU A 459 4.15 -8.01 19.85
N PHE A 460 3.64 -8.80 20.79
CA PHE A 460 2.31 -9.38 20.76
C PHE A 460 1.52 -8.82 21.93
N ALA A 461 0.49 -8.04 21.62
CA ALA A 461 -0.49 -7.64 22.61
C ALA A 461 -1.42 -8.83 22.92
N ALA A 462 -1.90 -8.90 24.15
CA ALA A 462 -2.99 -9.79 24.51
C ALA A 462 -4.23 -9.40 23.68
N PRO A 463 -4.85 -10.33 22.92
CA PRO A 463 -6.02 -10.02 22.13
C PRO A 463 -7.19 -9.64 23.03
N GLU A 464 -7.96 -8.62 22.61
CA GLU A 464 -9.21 -8.24 23.25
C GLU A 464 -10.23 -9.40 23.20
N GLU A 465 -11.19 -9.36 24.12
CA GLU A 465 -12.17 -10.42 24.38
C GLU A 465 -13.26 -10.54 23.32
#